data_AF-A0A9P7C3U2-F1
#
_entry.id   AF-A0A9P7C3U2-F1
#
_cell.length_a   1.000
_cell.length_b   1.000
_cell.length_c   1.000
_cell.angle_alpha   90.00
_cell.angle_beta   90.00
_cell.angle_gamma   90.00
#
_symmetry.space_group_name_H-M   'P 1'
#
loop_
_entity.id
_entity.type
_entity.pdbx_description
1 polymer ?
#
loop_
_entity_poly.entity_id
_entity_poly.type
_entity_poly.pdbx_seq_one_letter_code
_entity_poly.pdbx_strand_id
1 'polypeptide(L)'
;MNAVSNILEWDMPKHAVYLWTLPMFHCNGWCFPWTVAARAGVNVCLRKFDPKTVFDLIRDEGVTHYCGAPIVQSALANAPAEMRAGITHTVRTMVAGAAPAPAVIAKMRDIGFELTHVYGLTEVYGPAAVCARQESWDALDDERRALLTARQGKCPLMNRPWARSCSAAISA
;
A
#
# COMPACT_ATOMS: atom_id res chain seq x y z
N MET A 1 -4.89 12.37 -14.12
CA MET A 1 -5.96 12.19 -13.10
C MET A 1 -5.55 11.20 -12.02
N ASN A 2 -5.13 9.97 -12.37
CA ASN A 2 -4.72 8.94 -11.38
C ASN A 2 -3.68 9.42 -10.37
N ALA A 3 -2.68 10.20 -10.80
CA ALA A 3 -1.67 10.75 -9.90
C ALA A 3 -2.26 11.63 -8.77
N VAL A 4 -3.27 12.45 -9.09
CA VAL A 4 -4.00 13.28 -8.12
C VAL A 4 -4.94 12.43 -7.28
N SER A 5 -5.60 11.43 -7.89
CA SER A 5 -6.41 10.47 -7.16
C SER A 5 -5.62 9.74 -6.08
N ASN A 6 -4.37 9.32 -6.37
CA ASN A 6 -3.48 8.71 -5.39
C ASN A 6 -3.16 9.65 -4.22
N ILE A 7 -2.99 10.95 -4.49
CA ILE A 7 -2.74 11.95 -3.43
C ILE A 7 -3.96 12.05 -2.51
N LEU A 8 -5.15 12.13 -3.10
CA LEU A 8 -6.41 12.30 -2.37
C LEU A 8 -6.80 11.05 -1.59
N GLU A 9 -6.63 9.86 -2.18
CA GLU A 9 -7.02 8.60 -1.54
C GLU A 9 -6.05 8.18 -0.45
N TRP A 10 -4.74 8.43 -0.64
CA TRP A 10 -3.74 8.02 0.33
C TRP A 10 -3.41 9.10 1.37
N ASP A 11 -4.02 10.28 1.26
CA ASP A 11 -3.65 11.49 2.00
C ASP A 11 -2.13 11.72 2.00
N MET A 12 -1.51 11.55 0.83
CA MET A 12 -0.04 11.51 0.72
C MET A 12 0.53 12.88 1.14
N PRO A 13 1.44 12.95 2.13
CA PRO A 13 1.97 14.22 2.62
C PRO A 13 2.85 14.91 1.57
N LYS A 14 3.15 16.19 1.77
CA LYS A 14 4.19 16.87 0.99
C LYS A 14 5.55 16.30 1.40
N HIS A 15 6.52 16.28 0.48
CA HIS A 15 7.87 15.79 0.74
C HIS A 15 7.95 14.33 1.19
N ALA A 16 7.00 13.51 0.77
CA ALA A 16 7.04 12.07 1.02
C ALA A 16 8.29 11.44 0.39
N VAL A 17 9.03 10.64 1.17
CA VAL A 17 10.12 9.80 0.67
C VAL A 17 9.54 8.46 0.21
N TYR A 18 9.60 8.20 -1.10
CA TYR A 18 8.97 7.07 -1.75
C TYR A 18 10.02 6.06 -2.26
N LEU A 19 9.91 4.81 -1.82
CA LEU A 19 10.80 3.73 -2.24
C LEU A 19 10.21 2.92 -3.41
N TRP A 20 11.00 2.78 -4.47
CA TRP A 20 10.61 2.07 -5.68
C TRP A 20 10.88 0.56 -5.57
N THR A 21 9.91 -0.17 -5.02
CA THR A 21 9.87 -1.65 -5.11
C THR A 21 9.06 -2.15 -6.31
N LEU A 22 8.27 -1.27 -6.94
CA LEU A 22 7.49 -1.55 -8.14
C LEU A 22 8.23 -1.03 -9.38
N PRO A 23 8.33 -1.80 -10.48
CA PRO A 23 8.95 -1.31 -11.70
C PRO A 23 8.12 -0.18 -12.34
N MET A 24 8.77 0.93 -12.68
CA MET A 24 8.10 2.09 -13.32
C MET A 24 7.51 1.76 -14.70
N PHE A 25 8.03 0.75 -15.40
CA PHE A 25 7.50 0.28 -16.68
C PHE A 25 6.20 -0.52 -16.54
N HIS A 26 5.88 -1.02 -15.34
CA HIS A 26 4.63 -1.75 -15.12
C HIS A 26 3.53 -0.76 -14.75
N CYS A 27 2.63 -0.50 -15.71
CA CYS A 27 1.50 0.41 -15.56
C CYS A 27 1.90 1.78 -14.95
N ASN A 28 2.99 2.35 -15.49
CA ASN A 28 3.59 3.60 -15.03
C ASN A 28 3.89 3.65 -13.52
N GLY A 29 4.28 2.50 -12.91
CA GLY A 29 4.53 2.39 -11.47
C GLY A 29 3.35 2.89 -10.64
N TRP A 30 2.14 2.54 -11.10
CA TRP A 30 0.80 3.00 -10.70
C TRP A 30 0.61 4.52 -10.56
N CYS A 31 1.19 5.28 -11.49
CA CYS A 31 1.17 6.74 -11.57
C CYS A 31 1.89 7.46 -10.42
N PHE A 32 2.61 6.73 -9.57
CA PHE A 32 3.40 7.32 -8.50
C PHE A 32 4.56 8.21 -8.94
N PRO A 33 5.19 8.08 -10.13
CA PRO A 33 6.25 9.04 -10.50
C PRO A 33 5.70 10.46 -10.56
N TRP A 34 4.46 10.60 -11.06
CA TRP A 34 3.74 11.86 -11.13
C TRP A 34 3.17 12.29 -9.77
N THR A 35 2.67 11.35 -8.96
CA THR A 35 2.20 11.63 -7.59
C THR A 35 3.32 12.19 -6.72
N VAL A 36 4.50 11.55 -6.75
CA VAL A 36 5.69 11.98 -5.98
C VAL A 36 6.16 13.34 -6.47
N ALA A 37 6.22 13.56 -7.79
CA ALA A 37 6.55 14.87 -8.36
C ALA A 37 5.57 15.97 -7.91
N ALA A 38 4.26 15.69 -7.97
CA ALA A 38 3.22 16.64 -7.54
C ALA A 38 3.24 16.94 -6.03
N ARG A 39 3.85 16.07 -5.22
CA ARG A 39 4.05 16.26 -3.77
C ARG A 39 5.44 16.76 -3.40
N ALA A 40 6.30 17.07 -4.38
CA ALA A 40 7.70 17.41 -4.17
C ALA A 40 8.43 16.39 -3.27
N GLY A 41 8.12 15.10 -3.48
CA GLY A 41 8.68 13.99 -2.75
C GLY A 41 10.03 13.51 -3.31
N VAL A 42 10.67 12.62 -2.56
CA VAL A 42 11.96 12.02 -2.90
C VAL A 42 11.73 10.63 -3.47
N ASN A 43 12.46 10.28 -4.54
CA ASN A 43 12.43 8.97 -5.16
C ASN A 43 13.67 8.17 -4.73
N VAL A 44 13.48 7.13 -3.94
CA VAL A 44 14.54 6.18 -3.56
C VAL A 44 14.44 4.96 -4.47
N CYS A 45 15.41 4.77 -5.35
CA CYS A 45 15.35 3.77 -6.41
C CYS A 45 16.19 2.53 -6.09
N LEU A 46 15.60 1.35 -6.31
CA LEU A 46 16.28 0.06 -6.18
C LEU A 46 16.54 -0.52 -7.57
N ARG A 47 17.74 -1.04 -7.81
CA ARG A 47 18.03 -1.80 -9.04
C ARG A 47 17.39 -3.19 -9.03
N LYS A 48 17.37 -3.82 -7.85
CA LYS A 48 16.81 -5.16 -7.62
C LYS A 48 16.18 -5.19 -6.25
N PHE A 49 15.05 -5.89 -6.13
CA PHE A 49 14.41 -6.13 -4.85
C PHE A 49 15.25 -7.09 -4.00
N ASP A 50 15.56 -6.65 -2.78
CA ASP A 50 16.20 -7.43 -1.73
C ASP A 50 15.69 -6.93 -0.36
N PRO A 51 15.14 -7.80 0.51
CA PRO A 51 14.56 -7.37 1.79
C PRO A 51 15.53 -6.61 2.69
N LYS A 52 16.81 -7.05 2.74
CA LYS A 52 17.82 -6.38 3.57
C LYS A 52 18.06 -4.95 3.09
N THR A 53 18.29 -4.79 1.79
CA THR A 53 18.49 -3.49 1.16
C THR A 53 17.28 -2.56 1.36
N VAL A 54 16.06 -3.11 1.31
CA VAL A 54 14.83 -2.34 1.55
C VAL A 54 14.79 -1.81 2.99
N PHE A 55 15.04 -2.64 4.00
CA PHE A 55 15.06 -2.18 5.39
C PHE A 55 16.20 -1.18 5.65
N ASP A 56 17.37 -1.40 5.04
CA ASP A 56 18.48 -0.47 5.13
C ASP A 56 18.11 0.92 4.58
N LEU A 57 17.50 0.97 3.39
CA LEU A 57 17.05 2.25 2.81
C LEU A 57 15.90 2.88 3.57
N ILE A 58 14.99 2.08 4.15
CA ILE A 58 13.92 2.62 4.99
C ILE A 58 14.51 3.38 6.18
N ARG A 59 15.55 2.83 6.80
CA ARG A 59 16.26 3.44 7.92
C ARG A 59 17.11 4.63 7.47
N ASP A 60 17.94 4.46 6.46
CA ASP A 60 18.99 5.41 6.10
C ASP A 60 18.42 6.64 5.35
N GLU A 61 17.40 6.45 4.52
CA GLU A 61 16.77 7.51 3.72
C GLU A 61 15.45 8.02 4.32
N GLY A 62 14.99 7.44 5.43
CA GLY A 62 13.72 7.83 6.07
C GLY A 62 12.50 7.58 5.19
N VAL A 63 12.44 6.44 4.50
CA VAL A 63 11.34 6.09 3.58
C VAL A 63 10.01 6.08 4.32
N THR A 64 9.03 6.77 3.76
CA THR A 64 7.68 6.89 4.35
C THR A 64 6.64 6.08 3.59
N HIS A 65 6.81 5.91 2.28
CA HIS A 65 5.82 5.30 1.39
C HIS A 65 6.49 4.33 0.41
N TYR A 66 5.82 3.22 0.10
CA TYR A 66 6.17 2.38 -1.06
C TYR A 66 4.97 1.56 -1.53
N CYS A 67 4.99 1.14 -2.78
CA CYS A 67 3.98 0.24 -3.33
C CYS A 67 4.64 -1.04 -3.85
N GLY A 68 4.01 -2.18 -3.63
CA GLY A 68 4.58 -3.48 -4.01
C GLY A 68 3.54 -4.54 -4.30
N ALA A 69 3.96 -5.60 -4.98
CA ALA A 69 3.15 -6.80 -5.17
C ALA A 69 3.08 -7.62 -3.87
N PRO A 70 2.11 -8.54 -3.71
CA PRO A 70 1.99 -9.38 -2.52
C PRO A 70 3.26 -10.14 -2.15
N ILE A 71 4.07 -10.53 -3.14
CA ILE A 71 5.37 -11.21 -2.90
C ILE A 71 6.37 -10.33 -2.16
N VAL A 72 6.38 -9.01 -2.41
CA VAL A 72 7.23 -8.04 -1.69
C VAL A 72 6.83 -7.99 -0.23
N GLN A 73 5.52 -7.91 0.04
CA GLN A 73 5.00 -7.85 1.41
C GLN A 73 5.30 -9.15 2.16
N SER A 74 5.10 -10.31 1.52
CA SER A 74 5.45 -11.61 2.11
C SER A 74 6.94 -11.74 2.43
N ALA A 75 7.82 -11.24 1.56
CA ALA A 75 9.26 -11.26 1.79
C ALA A 75 9.67 -10.37 2.98
N LEU A 76 9.08 -9.18 3.10
CA LEU A 76 9.32 -8.27 4.23
C LEU A 76 8.75 -8.80 5.55
N ALA A 77 7.54 -9.39 5.51
CA ALA A 77 6.89 -9.98 6.67
C ALA A 77 7.68 -11.16 7.26
N ASN A 78 8.34 -11.95 6.42
CA ASN A 78 9.13 -13.12 6.82
C ASN A 78 10.62 -12.81 7.07
N ALA A 79 11.07 -11.57 6.85
CA ALA A 79 12.45 -11.20 7.13
C ALA A 79 12.79 -11.26 8.63
N PRO A 80 14.04 -11.58 9.02
CA PRO A 80 14.47 -11.58 10.41
C PRO A 80 14.23 -10.24 11.11
N ALA A 81 13.80 -10.29 12.38
CA ALA A 81 13.49 -9.09 13.16
C ALA A 81 14.72 -8.16 13.32
N GLU A 82 15.93 -8.72 13.34
CA GLU A 82 17.19 -7.98 13.44
C GLU A 82 17.37 -6.98 12.28
N MET A 83 16.87 -7.30 11.08
CA MET A 83 16.96 -6.40 9.93
C MET A 83 16.09 -5.14 10.09
N ARG A 84 15.15 -5.14 11.04
CA ARG A 84 14.22 -4.03 11.31
C ARG A 84 14.75 -3.08 12.38
N ALA A 85 15.88 -3.41 13.01
CA ALA A 85 16.46 -2.59 14.06
C ALA A 85 16.75 -1.17 13.53
N GLY A 86 16.34 -0.16 14.28
CA GLY A 86 16.54 1.26 13.96
C GLY A 86 15.43 1.93 13.16
N ILE A 87 14.39 1.21 12.72
CA ILE A 87 13.20 1.81 12.11
C ILE A 87 12.27 2.27 13.24
N THR A 88 12.12 3.59 13.38
CA THR A 88 11.34 4.20 14.48
C THR A 88 10.01 4.80 14.03
N HIS A 89 9.75 4.83 12.73
CA HIS A 89 8.57 5.44 12.13
C HIS A 89 7.69 4.40 11.41
N THR A 90 6.42 4.75 11.22
CA THR A 90 5.47 3.94 10.45
C THR A 90 5.68 4.14 8.96
N VAL A 91 5.79 3.05 8.22
CA VAL A 91 5.86 3.06 6.75
C VAL A 91 4.49 2.72 6.18
N ARG A 92 3.95 3.57 5.32
CA ARG A 92 2.67 3.33 4.64
C ARG A 92 2.93 2.56 3.35
N THR A 93 2.17 1.50 3.10
CA THR A 93 2.34 0.71 1.88
C THR A 93 1.02 0.39 1.18
N MET A 94 1.04 0.45 -0.15
CA MET A 94 -0.05 -0.10 -0.96
C MET A 94 0.36 -1.42 -1.59
N VAL A 95 -0.58 -2.37 -1.56
CA VAL A 95 -0.46 -3.65 -2.25
C VAL A 95 -1.55 -3.79 -3.30
N ALA A 96 -1.16 -4.16 -4.51
CA ALA A 96 -2.06 -4.31 -5.65
C ALA A 96 -1.94 -5.70 -6.29
N GLY A 97 -3.01 -6.15 -6.95
CA GLY A 97 -3.06 -7.42 -7.67
C GLY A 97 -3.83 -8.49 -6.91
N ALA A 98 -3.18 -9.63 -6.62
CA ALA A 98 -3.80 -10.70 -5.85
C ALA A 98 -4.02 -10.27 -4.39
N ALA A 99 -5.14 -10.69 -3.80
CA ALA A 99 -5.43 -10.40 -2.40
C ALA A 99 -4.31 -10.99 -1.51
N PRO A 100 -3.62 -10.17 -0.70
CA PRO A 100 -2.62 -10.68 0.22
C PRO A 100 -3.28 -11.55 1.29
N ALA A 101 -2.60 -12.61 1.73
CA ALA A 101 -3.11 -13.46 2.79
C ALA A 101 -3.30 -12.65 4.09
N PRO A 102 -4.40 -12.85 4.84
CA PRO A 102 -4.64 -12.11 6.10
C PRO A 102 -3.48 -12.20 7.10
N ALA A 103 -2.80 -13.35 7.16
CA ALA A 103 -1.61 -13.54 7.98
C ALA A 103 -0.45 -12.60 7.59
N VAL A 104 -0.28 -12.28 6.31
CA VAL A 104 0.73 -11.31 5.85
C VAL A 104 0.32 -9.91 6.26
N ILE A 105 -0.96 -9.53 6.14
CA ILE A 105 -1.45 -8.22 6.58
C ILE A 105 -1.23 -8.02 8.08
N ALA A 106 -1.54 -9.03 8.90
CA ALA A 106 -1.32 -8.99 10.35
C ALA A 106 0.18 -8.82 10.67
N LYS A 107 1.04 -9.66 10.07
CA LYS A 107 2.49 -9.53 10.25
C LYS A 107 3.03 -8.17 9.80
N MET A 108 2.54 -7.61 8.69
CA MET A 108 2.96 -6.29 8.21
C MET A 108 2.61 -5.20 9.24
N ARG A 109 1.46 -5.31 9.90
CA ARG A 109 1.09 -4.39 11.00
C ARG A 109 2.00 -4.55 12.21
N ASP A 110 2.31 -5.78 12.61
CA ASP A 110 3.20 -6.06 13.76
C ASP A 110 4.60 -5.46 13.57
N ILE A 111 5.05 -5.33 12.32
CA ILE A 111 6.36 -4.76 11.98
C ILE A 111 6.33 -3.23 11.80
N GLY A 112 5.18 -2.59 12.07
CA GLY A 112 5.02 -1.14 11.99
C GLY A 112 4.67 -0.60 10.60
N PHE A 113 4.15 -1.44 9.70
CA PHE A 113 3.77 -1.03 8.35
C PHE A 113 2.25 -0.92 8.23
N GLU A 114 1.76 0.22 7.75
CA GLU A 114 0.35 0.43 7.47
C GLU A 114 0.05 0.00 6.04
N LEU A 115 -0.59 -1.17 5.88
CA LEU A 115 -0.90 -1.75 4.58
C LEU A 115 -2.32 -1.39 4.11
N THR A 116 -2.42 -0.85 2.89
CA THR A 116 -3.67 -0.61 2.17
C THR A 116 -3.74 -1.51 0.95
N HIS A 117 -4.81 -2.30 0.83
CA HIS A 117 -5.05 -3.12 -0.35
C HIS A 117 -5.81 -2.33 -1.41
N VAL A 118 -5.30 -2.36 -2.63
CA VAL A 118 -5.89 -1.70 -3.78
C VAL A 118 -6.08 -2.70 -4.91
N TYR A 119 -7.20 -2.58 -5.62
CA TYR A 119 -7.48 -3.36 -6.82
C TYR A 119 -7.39 -2.44 -8.03
N GLY A 120 -6.66 -2.87 -9.07
CA GLY A 120 -6.44 -2.11 -10.28
C GLY A 120 -6.30 -3.02 -11.49
N LEU A 121 -6.57 -2.45 -12.66
CA LEU A 121 -6.38 -3.08 -13.96
C LEU A 121 -5.37 -2.27 -14.75
N THR A 122 -4.59 -2.94 -15.60
CA THR A 122 -3.63 -2.26 -16.47
C THR A 122 -4.30 -1.28 -17.42
N GLU A 123 -5.53 -1.60 -17.83
CA GLU A 123 -6.39 -0.88 -18.77
C GLU A 123 -6.85 0.49 -18.24
N VAL A 124 -6.82 0.69 -16.92
CA VAL A 124 -7.22 1.96 -16.27
C VAL A 124 -6.04 2.71 -15.62
N TYR A 125 -4.80 2.29 -15.93
CA TYR A 125 -3.58 2.94 -15.47
C TYR A 125 -3.48 3.13 -13.94
N GLY A 126 -4.14 2.30 -13.14
CA GLY A 126 -4.19 2.56 -11.70
C GLY A 126 -4.98 1.56 -10.88
N PRO A 127 -4.83 1.64 -9.55
CA PRO A 127 -5.89 1.18 -8.65
C PRO A 127 -7.22 1.88 -9.01
N ALA A 128 -8.23 1.08 -9.31
CA ALA A 128 -9.60 1.51 -9.61
C ALA A 128 -10.51 1.40 -8.38
N ALA A 129 -10.16 0.53 -7.44
CA ALA A 129 -10.84 0.37 -6.16
C ALA A 129 -9.82 0.30 -5.03
N VAL A 130 -10.14 0.94 -3.91
CA VAL A 130 -9.30 0.97 -2.71
C VAL A 130 -10.10 0.46 -1.53
N CYS A 131 -9.46 -0.40 -0.74
CA CYS A 131 -10.01 -0.85 0.52
C CYS A 131 -9.65 0.15 1.62
N ALA A 132 -10.34 1.30 1.60
CA ALA A 132 -10.12 2.36 2.58
C ALA A 132 -10.38 1.85 4.00
N ARG A 133 -9.46 2.16 4.91
CA ARG A 133 -9.62 1.86 6.34
C ARG A 133 -10.84 2.61 6.88
N GLN A 134 -11.66 1.92 7.67
CA GLN A 134 -12.78 2.53 8.38
C GLN A 134 -12.46 2.61 9.87
N GLU A 135 -12.79 3.73 10.51
CA GLU A 135 -12.58 3.94 11.96
C GLU A 135 -13.21 2.83 12.81
N SER A 136 -14.36 2.29 12.38
CA SER A 136 -15.03 1.18 13.07
C SER A 136 -14.21 -0.11 13.11
N TRP A 137 -13.20 -0.26 12.26
CA TRP A 137 -12.35 -1.44 12.23
C TRP A 137 -11.28 -1.42 13.31
N ASP A 138 -11.01 -0.26 13.93
CA ASP A 138 -10.03 -0.14 15.00
C ASP A 138 -10.49 -0.80 16.30
N ALA A 139 -11.80 -1.02 16.44
CA ALA A 139 -12.41 -1.75 17.54
C ALA A 139 -12.47 -3.28 17.31
N LEU A 140 -12.03 -3.77 16.14
CA LEU A 140 -12.07 -5.20 15.80
C LEU A 140 -10.77 -5.91 16.16
N ASP A 141 -10.85 -7.21 16.40
CA ASP A 141 -9.67 -8.06 16.56
C ASP A 141 -8.78 -8.08 15.30
N ASP A 142 -7.52 -8.45 15.49
CA ASP A 142 -6.50 -8.38 14.44
C ASP A 142 -6.81 -9.26 13.22
N GLU A 143 -7.40 -10.42 13.48
CA GLU A 143 -7.78 -11.41 12.47
C GLU A 143 -8.92 -10.87 11.59
N ARG A 144 -9.98 -10.37 12.22
CA ARG A 144 -11.14 -9.82 11.54
C ARG A 144 -10.78 -8.57 10.78
N ARG A 145 -9.92 -7.72 11.33
CA ARG A 145 -9.40 -6.53 10.64
C ARG A 145 -8.59 -6.92 9.41
N ALA A 146 -7.70 -7.91 9.51
CA ALA A 146 -6.94 -8.41 8.37
C ALA A 146 -7.84 -8.98 7.26
N LEU A 147 -8.90 -9.71 7.63
CA LEU A 147 -9.91 -10.22 6.68
C LEU A 147 -10.66 -9.09 5.96
N LEU A 148 -10.97 -7.98 6.63
CA LEU A 148 -11.62 -6.81 6.02
C LEU A 148 -10.67 -6.08 5.07
N THR A 149 -9.43 -5.85 5.49
CA THR A 149 -8.39 -5.20 4.68
C THR A 149 -8.04 -6.00 3.41
N ALA A 150 -8.17 -7.32 3.43
CA ALA A 150 -7.90 -8.17 2.27
C ALA A 150 -8.93 -8.02 1.12
N ARG A 151 -10.06 -7.35 1.34
CA ARG A 151 -11.10 -7.16 0.31
C ARG A 151 -10.61 -6.24 -0.81
N GLN A 152 -11.12 -6.43 -2.03
CA GLN A 152 -10.74 -5.64 -3.22
C GLN A 152 -11.20 -4.16 -3.19
N GLY A 153 -11.78 -3.70 -2.08
CA GLY A 153 -12.14 -2.29 -1.91
C GLY A 153 -13.33 -1.83 -2.75
N LYS A 154 -13.54 -0.50 -2.79
CA LYS A 154 -14.56 0.17 -3.62
C LYS A 154 -13.92 1.33 -4.39
N CYS A 155 -14.56 1.79 -5.46
CA CYS A 155 -14.07 2.95 -6.22
C CYS A 155 -13.95 4.21 -5.33
N PRO A 156 -12.79 4.89 -5.28
CA PRO A 156 -12.53 6.07 -4.42
C PRO A 156 -13.56 7.19 -4.56
N LEU A 157 -14.14 7.38 -5.75
CA LEU A 157 -15.06 8.48 -6.07
C LEU A 157 -16.52 8.25 -5.63
N MET A 158 -16.87 7.08 -5.09
CA MET A 158 -18.24 6.73 -4.66
C MET A 158 -18.40 6.67 -3.13
N ASN A 159 -17.68 7.51 -2.40
CA ASN A 159 -17.69 7.47 -0.94
C ASN A 159 -18.81 8.35 -0.36
N ARG A 160 -19.93 7.69 0.02
CA ARG A 160 -21.15 8.14 0.74
C ARG A 160 -22.35 8.46 -0.18
N PRO A 161 -23.58 7.93 -0.03
CA PRO A 161 -24.19 6.94 0.89
C PRO A 161 -24.80 5.69 0.19
N TRP A 162 -24.53 5.42 -1.09
CA TRP A 162 -25.07 4.26 -1.83
C TRP A 162 -24.45 2.91 -1.37
N ALA A 163 -23.36 2.95 -0.61
CA ALA A 163 -22.51 1.79 -0.30
C ALA A 163 -23.15 0.65 0.52
N ARG A 164 -24.38 0.80 1.05
CA ARG A 164 -25.09 -0.27 1.77
C ARG A 164 -25.73 -1.31 0.84
N SER A 165 -26.05 -0.97 -0.41
CA SER A 165 -26.76 -1.88 -1.33
C SER A 165 -25.86 -2.72 -2.24
N CYS A 166 -24.61 -2.33 -2.49
CA CYS A 166 -23.71 -3.06 -3.41
C CYS A 166 -22.92 -4.21 -2.78
N SER A 167 -23.08 -4.53 -1.48
CA SER A 167 -22.34 -5.64 -0.85
C SER A 167 -22.75 -7.04 -1.35
N ALA A 168 -23.76 -7.13 -2.21
CA ALA A 168 -24.30 -8.40 -2.71
C ALA A 168 -23.83 -8.80 -4.13
N ALA A 169 -23.04 -7.97 -4.83
CA ALA A 169 -22.79 -8.17 -6.27
C ALA A 169 -21.34 -8.53 -6.66
N ILE A 170 -20.39 -8.62 -5.72
CA ILE A 170 -18.98 -8.94 -6.02
C ILE A 170 -18.56 -10.16 -5.19
N SER A 171 -19.23 -11.27 -5.47
CA SER A 171 -18.83 -12.63 -5.09
C SER A 171 -19.36 -13.56 -6.17
N ALA A 172 -18.67 -13.56 -7.30
CA ALA A 172 -18.71 -14.59 -8.33
C ALA A 172 -17.31 -14.69 -8.92
#